data_AF-M1YVD6-F1
#
_entry.id   AF-M1YVD6-F1
#
_cell.length_a   1.000
_cell.length_b   1.000
_cell.length_c   1.000
_cell.angle_alpha   90.00
_cell.angle_beta   90.00
_cell.angle_gamma   90.00
#
_symmetry.space_group_name_H-M   'P 1'
#
loop_
_entity.id
_entity.type
_entity.pdbx_description
1 polymer ?
#
loop_
_entity_poly.entity_id
_entity_poly.type
_entity_poly.pdbx_seq_one_letter_code
_entity_poly.pdbx_strand_id
1 'polypeptide(L)'
;MDAVENECFEDDPVSGSSDRSFGLVFFAVFAGIGLWPLLNGGPVRPVFLVLAVATLGIAGFRPFWLAPLNRRWIRLGQILGNAISPVILGILYFFVVTPTGFFLRMLGKDLLRMRCDPNAASYWIERDPPGPAPESLINQF
;
A
#
# COMPACT_ATOMS: atom_id res chain seq x y z
N MET A 1 -35.84 -8.91 -8.15
CA MET A 1 -34.91 -7.80 -7.89
C MET A 1 -34.08 -8.06 -6.63
N ASP A 2 -34.08 -9.33 -6.17
CA ASP A 2 -33.70 -9.75 -4.81
C ASP A 2 -32.42 -10.61 -4.79
N ALA A 3 -31.77 -10.77 -5.96
CA ALA A 3 -30.54 -11.55 -6.10
C ALA A 3 -29.26 -10.69 -6.01
N VAL A 4 -29.38 -9.37 -6.04
CA VAL A 4 -28.24 -8.43 -6.03
C VAL A 4 -27.88 -7.98 -4.60
N GLU A 5 -28.79 -8.14 -3.63
CA GLU A 5 -28.57 -7.70 -2.24
C GLU A 5 -27.77 -8.72 -1.40
N ASN A 6 -27.62 -9.96 -1.88
CA ASN A 6 -26.83 -11.02 -1.22
C ASN A 6 -25.33 -10.97 -1.53
N GLU A 7 -24.87 -9.99 -2.33
CA GLU A 7 -23.44 -9.69 -2.49
C GLU A 7 -22.93 -8.71 -1.42
N CYS A 8 -23.63 -8.57 -0.30
CA CYS A 8 -23.14 -7.83 0.86
C CYS A 8 -22.00 -8.62 1.50
N PHE A 9 -20.80 -8.46 0.93
CA PHE A 9 -19.47 -8.72 1.48
C PHE A 9 -19.47 -9.66 2.69
N GLU A 10 -19.37 -10.96 2.44
CA GLU A 10 -18.84 -11.88 3.45
C GLU A 10 -17.42 -11.42 3.78
N ASP A 11 -17.27 -10.63 4.85
CA ASP A 11 -15.99 -10.44 5.51
C ASP A 11 -15.60 -11.79 6.09
N ASP A 12 -14.83 -12.57 5.31
CA ASP A 12 -14.14 -13.75 5.81
C ASP A 12 -13.46 -13.36 7.12
N PRO A 13 -13.79 -14.00 8.26
CA PRO A 13 -13.13 -13.71 9.51
C PRO A 13 -11.67 -14.06 9.30
N VAL A 14 -10.81 -13.04 9.16
CA VAL A 14 -9.36 -13.18 8.98
C VAL A 14 -8.83 -13.84 10.25
N SER A 15 -8.89 -15.18 10.26
CA SER A 15 -8.58 -15.99 11.42
C SER A 15 -7.10 -15.81 11.72
N GLY A 16 -6.83 -15.41 12.96
CA GLY A 16 -5.55 -14.90 13.41
C GLY A 16 -4.39 -15.86 13.15
N SER A 17 -3.75 -15.70 12.00
CA SER A 17 -2.48 -16.35 11.64
C SER A 17 -1.27 -15.58 12.19
N SER A 18 -1.45 -14.82 13.27
CA SER A 18 -0.47 -13.83 13.71
C SER A 18 0.80 -14.48 14.26
N ASP A 19 0.67 -15.47 15.14
CA ASP A 19 1.82 -16.00 15.89
C ASP A 19 2.60 -17.08 15.13
N ARG A 20 1.89 -17.92 14.35
CA ARG A 20 2.51 -19.01 13.58
C ARG A 20 3.21 -18.52 12.33
N SER A 21 2.62 -17.55 11.62
CA SER A 21 3.24 -16.95 10.44
C SER A 21 4.51 -16.17 10.77
N PHE A 22 4.54 -15.49 11.91
CA PHE A 22 5.75 -14.83 12.40
C PHE A 22 6.90 -15.83 12.61
N GLY A 23 6.63 -16.95 13.30
CA GLY A 23 7.61 -18.01 13.49
C GLY A 23 8.10 -18.63 12.18
N LEU A 24 7.22 -18.78 11.19
CA LEU A 24 7.54 -19.37 9.88
C LEU A 24 8.40 -18.45 9.02
N VAL A 25 8.15 -17.14 9.02
CA VAL A 25 8.99 -16.14 8.33
C VAL A 25 10.40 -16.09 8.94
N PHE A 26 10.50 -16.05 10.28
CA PHE A 26 11.81 -16.06 10.94
C PHE A 26 12.58 -17.38 10.72
N PHE A 27 11.90 -18.52 10.72
CA PHE A 27 12.48 -19.81 10.33
C PHE A 27 13.04 -19.75 8.90
N ALA A 28 12.28 -19.26 7.92
CA ALA A 28 12.72 -19.17 6.53
C ALA A 28 13.97 -18.27 6.38
N VAL A 29 14.00 -17.11 7.05
CA VAL A 29 15.14 -16.19 7.03
C VAL A 29 16.38 -16.83 7.64
N PHE A 30 16.27 -17.43 8.83
CA PHE A 30 17.40 -18.08 9.49
C PHE A 30 17.86 -19.36 8.77
N ALA A 31 16.94 -20.14 8.19
CA ALA A 31 17.28 -21.29 7.37
C ALA A 31 18.04 -20.85 6.11
N GLY A 32 17.60 -19.77 5.45
CA GLY A 32 18.32 -19.19 4.32
C GLY A 32 19.73 -18.75 4.70
N ILE A 33 19.88 -17.96 5.76
CA ILE A 33 21.19 -17.47 6.25
C ILE A 33 22.08 -18.61 6.76
N GLY A 34 21.49 -19.66 7.33
CA GLY A 34 22.21 -20.83 7.86
C GLY A 34 22.61 -21.87 6.82
N LEU A 35 21.83 -22.04 5.75
CA LEU A 35 22.17 -22.91 4.61
C LEU A 35 23.08 -22.23 3.59
N TRP A 36 23.04 -20.89 3.48
CA TRP A 36 23.88 -20.12 2.56
C TRP A 36 25.39 -20.44 2.64
N PRO A 37 26.00 -20.62 3.83
CA PRO A 37 27.42 -20.95 3.97
C PRO A 37 27.72 -22.40 3.59
N LEU A 38 26.71 -23.29 3.69
CA LEU A 38 26.83 -24.71 3.38
C LEU A 38 26.93 -24.95 1.88
N LEU A 39 26.29 -24.08 1.08
CA LEU A 39 26.36 -24.09 -0.39
C LEU A 39 27.68 -23.50 -0.91
N ASN A 40 28.38 -22.68 -0.11
CA ASN A 40 29.63 -22.01 -0.50
C ASN A 40 30.91 -22.65 0.10
N GLY A 41 30.80 -23.81 0.76
CA GLY A 41 31.96 -24.58 1.25
C GLY A 41 32.79 -23.92 2.37
N GLY A 42 32.24 -22.91 3.06
CA GLY A 42 32.91 -22.20 4.16
C GLY A 42 32.73 -22.90 5.51
N PRO A 43 33.62 -22.65 6.50
CA PRO A 43 33.50 -23.24 7.83
C PRO A 43 32.19 -22.80 8.50
N VAL A 44 31.33 -23.78 8.76
CA VAL A 44 30.03 -23.59 9.40
C VAL A 44 30.27 -23.02 10.80
N ARG A 45 29.91 -21.75 11.00
CA ARG A 45 30.06 -21.12 12.31
C ARG A 45 28.94 -21.64 13.22
N PRO A 46 29.26 -22.42 14.29
CA PRO A 46 28.24 -23.06 15.13
C PRO A 46 27.32 -22.05 15.83
N VAL A 47 27.76 -20.79 15.96
CA VAL A 47 26.97 -19.68 16.51
C VAL A 47 25.68 -19.43 15.73
N PHE A 48 25.69 -19.47 14.40
CA PHE A 48 24.48 -19.26 13.59
C PHE A 48 23.53 -20.45 13.65
N LEU A 49 24.07 -21.67 13.81
CA LEU A 49 23.31 -22.90 13.94
C LEU A 49 22.63 -22.98 15.32
N VAL A 50 23.35 -22.59 16.39
CA VAL A 50 22.79 -22.40 17.74
C VAL A 50 21.73 -21.30 17.75
N LEU A 51 21.94 -20.20 17.02
CA LEU A 51 20.94 -19.14 16.90
C LEU A 51 19.68 -19.64 16.17
N ALA A 52 19.82 -20.42 15.08
CA ALA A 52 18.70 -21.02 14.37
C ALA A 52 17.91 -22.01 15.26
N VAL A 53 18.60 -22.90 15.97
CA VAL A 53 17.98 -23.86 16.91
C VAL A 53 17.38 -23.15 18.11
N ALA A 54 18.01 -22.10 18.64
CA ALA A 54 17.45 -21.28 19.71
C ALA A 54 16.16 -20.58 19.25
N THR A 55 16.13 -20.06 18.02
CA THR A 55 14.94 -19.41 17.47
C THR A 55 13.82 -20.41 17.20
N LEU A 56 14.16 -21.63 16.74
CA LEU A 56 13.22 -22.73 16.54
C LEU A 56 12.68 -23.29 17.87
N GLY A 57 13.53 -23.36 18.90
CA GLY A 57 13.15 -23.70 20.27
C GLY A 57 12.24 -22.64 20.91
N ILE A 58 12.51 -21.36 20.69
CA ILE A 58 11.65 -20.24 21.13
C ILE A 58 10.29 -20.27 20.39
N ALA A 59 10.27 -20.62 19.11
CA ALA A 59 9.03 -20.80 18.34
C ALA A 59 8.19 -21.99 18.85
N GLY A 60 8.82 -23.05 19.36
CA GLY A 60 8.15 -24.27 19.82
C GLY A 60 7.71 -24.28 21.29
N PHE A 61 8.44 -23.63 22.21
CA PHE A 61 8.28 -23.94 23.64
C PHE A 61 7.25 -23.13 24.42
N ARG A 62 6.80 -21.94 23.98
CA ARG A 62 5.64 -21.25 24.61
C ARG A 62 5.19 -19.96 23.88
N PRO A 63 3.96 -19.90 23.33
CA PRO A 63 3.43 -18.68 22.70
C PRO A 63 3.15 -17.52 23.68
N PHE A 64 3.24 -17.75 25.00
CA PHE A 64 2.89 -16.74 26.02
C PHE A 64 3.88 -15.54 26.08
N TRP A 65 5.17 -15.75 25.79
CA TRP A 65 6.15 -14.66 25.75
C TRP A 65 6.29 -14.01 24.36
N LEU A 66 5.93 -14.73 23.30
CA LEU A 66 5.95 -14.21 21.93
C LEU A 66 4.71 -13.37 21.60
N ALA A 67 3.57 -13.62 22.25
CA ALA A 67 2.33 -12.86 22.03
C ALA A 67 2.47 -11.32 22.20
N PRO A 68 3.07 -10.78 23.28
CA PRO A 68 3.24 -9.33 23.41
C PRO A 68 4.26 -8.75 22.42
N LEU A 69 5.28 -9.53 22.05
CA LEU A 69 6.31 -9.10 21.11
C LEU A 69 5.78 -9.07 19.67
N ASN A 70 5.07 -10.11 19.25
CA ASN A 70 4.40 -10.16 17.96
C ASN A 70 3.40 -9.02 17.82
N ARG A 71 2.62 -8.74 18.86
CA ARG A 71 1.67 -7.63 18.86
C ARG A 71 2.34 -6.26 18.71
N ARG A 72 3.53 -6.07 19.30
CA ARG A 72 4.33 -4.84 19.08
C ARG A 72 4.93 -4.80 17.68
N TRP A 73 5.43 -5.92 17.17
CA TRP A 73 5.98 -6.01 15.81
C TRP A 73 4.93 -5.71 14.75
N ILE A 74 3.72 -6.27 14.89
CA ILE A 74 2.61 -5.99 13.98
C ILE A 74 2.17 -4.53 14.08
N ARG A 75 2.08 -3.95 15.28
CA ARG A 75 1.80 -2.51 15.40
C ARG A 75 2.85 -1.65 14.71
N LEU A 76 4.13 -2.01 14.82
CA LEU A 76 5.19 -1.32 14.09
C LEU A 76 5.01 -1.49 12.57
N GLY A 77 4.71 -2.69 12.10
CA GLY A 77 4.40 -2.96 10.70
C GLY A 77 3.18 -2.17 10.20
N GLN A 78 2.14 -2.03 11.02
CA GLN A 78 0.95 -1.24 10.71
C GLN A 78 1.25 0.26 10.63
N ILE A 79 2.03 0.80 11.58
CA ILE A 79 2.47 2.19 11.55
C ILE A 79 3.34 2.44 10.32
N LEU A 80 4.24 1.50 10.01
CA LEU A 80 5.10 1.58 8.85
C LEU A 80 4.28 1.51 7.56
N GLY A 81 3.32 0.60 7.45
CA GLY A 81 2.41 0.51 6.30
C GLY A 81 1.59 1.79 6.11
N ASN A 82 1.03 2.33 7.20
CA ASN A 82 0.27 3.58 7.17
C ASN A 82 1.14 4.80 6.85
N ALA A 83 2.44 4.78 7.16
CA ALA A 83 3.38 5.81 6.75
C ALA A 83 3.83 5.63 5.29
N ILE A 84 3.98 4.38 4.83
CA ILE A 84 4.40 4.06 3.46
C ILE A 84 3.34 4.51 2.44
N SER A 85 2.05 4.32 2.72
CA SER A 85 0.96 4.74 1.82
C SER A 85 1.05 6.23 1.40
N PRO A 86 1.07 7.21 2.33
CA PRO A 86 1.23 8.62 1.97
C PRO A 86 2.63 8.94 1.43
N VAL A 87 3.68 8.21 1.83
CA VAL A 87 5.04 8.40 1.27
C VAL A 87 5.08 8.02 -0.21
N ILE A 88 4.55 6.85 -0.59
CA ILE A 88 4.47 6.43 -1.99
C ILE A 88 3.61 7.41 -2.79
N LEU A 89 2.46 7.82 -2.24
CA LEU A 89 1.61 8.83 -2.87
C LEU A 89 2.37 10.15 -3.08
N GLY A 90 3.13 10.60 -2.09
CA GLY A 90 3.96 11.80 -2.17
C GLY A 90 5.06 11.69 -3.21
N ILE A 91 5.75 10.55 -3.28
CA ILE A 91 6.76 10.27 -4.31
C ILE A 91 6.13 10.28 -5.69
N LEU A 92 5.02 9.57 -5.89
CA LEU A 92 4.29 9.54 -7.17
C LEU A 92 3.85 10.96 -7.57
N TYR A 93 3.30 11.72 -6.63
CA TYR A 93 2.89 13.10 -6.89
C TYR A 93 4.07 13.99 -7.27
N PHE A 94 5.21 13.86 -6.58
CA PHE A 94 6.37 14.69 -6.83
C PHE A 94 7.11 14.32 -8.13
N PHE A 95 7.19 13.03 -8.47
CA PHE A 95 7.94 12.56 -9.64
C PHE A 95 7.09 12.37 -10.90
N VAL A 96 5.78 12.24 -10.77
CA VAL A 96 4.88 12.07 -11.92
C VAL A 96 4.02 13.33 -12.08
N VAL A 97 3.16 13.63 -11.11
CA VAL A 97 2.16 14.69 -11.25
C VAL A 97 2.79 16.08 -11.35
N THR A 98 3.74 16.39 -10.47
CA THR A 98 4.41 17.70 -10.38
C THR A 98 5.20 18.03 -11.64
N PRO A 99 6.06 17.15 -12.19
CA PRO A 99 6.75 17.45 -13.43
C PRO A 99 5.79 17.51 -14.61
N THR A 100 4.75 16.67 -14.68
CA THR A 100 3.73 16.80 -15.73
C THR A 100 3.09 18.19 -15.72
N GLY A 101 2.70 18.70 -14.55
CA GLY A 101 2.17 20.06 -14.40
C GLY A 101 3.21 21.13 -14.75
N PHE A 102 4.47 20.94 -14.35
CA PHE A 102 5.57 21.85 -14.69
C PHE A 102 5.83 21.91 -16.20
N PHE A 103 5.87 20.76 -16.87
CA PHE A 103 6.01 20.67 -18.33
C PHE A 103 4.82 21.34 -19.04
N LEU A 104 3.58 21.08 -18.61
CA LEU A 104 2.40 21.75 -19.17
C LEU A 104 2.49 23.27 -19.04
N ARG A 105 2.95 23.76 -17.88
CA ARG A 105 3.17 25.19 -17.62
C ARG A 105 4.31 25.76 -18.47
N MET A 106 5.38 25.02 -18.68
CA MET A 106 6.50 25.41 -19.55
C MET A 106 6.09 25.45 -21.03
N LEU A 107 5.21 24.54 -21.45
CA LEU A 107 4.60 24.54 -22.79
C LEU A 107 3.53 25.65 -22.97
N GLY A 108 3.29 26.48 -21.94
CA GLY A 108 2.32 27.57 -21.98
C GLY A 108 0.86 27.12 -21.98
N LYS A 109 0.60 25.83 -21.73
CA LYS A 109 -0.76 25.28 -21.67
C LYS A 109 -1.36 25.53 -20.28
N ASP A 110 -2.06 26.64 -20.15
CA ASP A 110 -2.88 26.92 -18.96
C ASP A 110 -4.23 26.21 -19.08
N LEU A 111 -4.25 24.91 -18.73
CA LEU A 111 -5.47 24.08 -18.79
C LEU A 111 -6.55 24.57 -17.82
N LEU A 112 -6.16 25.24 -16.73
CA LEU A 112 -7.07 25.71 -15.70
C LEU A 112 -7.41 27.21 -15.86
N ARG A 113 -6.88 27.88 -16.90
CA ARG A 113 -7.02 29.34 -17.13
C ARG A 113 -6.82 30.12 -15.84
N MET A 114 -5.80 29.76 -15.05
CA MET A 114 -5.55 30.32 -13.72
C MET A 114 -5.20 31.80 -13.75
N ARG A 115 -4.77 32.33 -14.91
CA ARG A 115 -4.54 33.76 -15.09
C ARG A 115 -5.88 34.47 -15.34
N CYS A 116 -6.31 35.29 -14.38
CA CYS A 116 -7.37 36.26 -14.61
C CYS A 116 -6.90 37.29 -15.64
N ASP A 117 -7.57 37.30 -16.80
CA ASP A 117 -7.46 38.34 -17.82
C ASP A 117 -8.35 39.55 -17.46
N PRO A 118 -7.77 40.72 -17.12
CA PRO A 118 -8.55 41.91 -16.79
C PRO A 118 -9.35 42.48 -17.96
N ASN A 119 -9.00 42.13 -19.20
CA ASN A 119 -9.67 42.60 -20.42
C ASN A 119 -10.71 41.60 -20.96
N ALA A 120 -10.89 40.45 -20.31
CA ALA A 120 -11.90 39.48 -20.73
C ALA A 120 -13.31 40.01 -20.43
N ALA A 121 -14.16 40.06 -21.46
CA ALA A 121 -15.56 40.50 -21.33
C ALA A 121 -16.40 39.55 -20.46
N SER A 122 -16.05 38.26 -20.45
CA SER A 122 -16.67 37.23 -19.60
C SER A 122 -15.75 36.01 -19.51
N TYR A 123 -15.66 35.39 -18.33
CA TYR A 123 -14.99 34.10 -18.13
C TYR A 123 -15.90 32.91 -18.42
N TRP A 124 -17.17 33.17 -18.76
CA TRP A 124 -18.13 32.14 -19.08
C TRP A 124 -17.72 31.42 -20.37
N ILE A 125 -17.55 30.10 -20.29
CA ILE A 125 -17.24 29.27 -21.45
C ILE A 125 -18.57 28.88 -22.09
N GLU A 126 -18.89 29.52 -23.21
CA GLU A 126 -20.01 29.11 -24.05
C GLU A 126 -19.77 27.69 -24.57
N ARG A 127 -20.76 26.82 -24.37
CA ARG A 127 -20.71 25.41 -24.80
C ARG A 127 -21.31 25.30 -26.18
N ASP A 128 -20.54 24.78 -27.12
CA ASP A 128 -21.00 24.40 -28.47
C ASP A 128 -20.61 22.93 -28.73
N PRO A 129 -21.57 22.00 -28.88
CA PRO A 129 -23.02 22.21 -28.93
C PRO A 129 -23.63 22.61 -27.57
N PRO A 130 -24.77 23.32 -27.56
CA PRO A 130 -25.52 23.59 -26.34
C PRO A 130 -25.84 22.28 -25.63
N GLY A 131 -25.82 22.31 -24.30
CA GLY A 131 -26.09 21.13 -23.46
C GLY A 131 -27.40 20.43 -23.87
N PRO A 132 -27.55 19.14 -23.53
CA PRO A 132 -28.68 18.35 -23.97
C PRO A 132 -30.00 19.01 -23.54
N ALA A 133 -31.03 18.86 -24.38
CA ALA A 133 -32.31 19.52 -24.17
C ALA A 133 -32.84 19.27 -22.74
N PRO A 134 -33.53 20.23 -22.10
CA PRO A 134 -34.03 20.09 -20.71
C PRO A 134 -34.84 18.80 -20.47
N GLU A 135 -35.49 18.32 -21.51
CA GLU A 135 -36.27 17.09 -21.59
C GLU A 135 -35.43 15.80 -21.46
N SER A 136 -34.10 15.85 -21.66
CA SER A 136 -33.17 14.74 -21.41
C SER A 136 -32.94 14.44 -19.92
N LEU A 137 -33.28 15.37 -19.01
CA LEU A 137 -33.11 15.19 -17.56
C LEU A 137 -34.15 14.25 -16.94
N ILE A 138 -35.22 13.91 -17.68
CA ILE A 138 -36.30 13.06 -17.18
C ILE A 138 -35.84 11.61 -16.97
N ASN A 139 -34.81 11.15 -17.69
CA ASN A 139 -34.29 9.77 -17.64
C ASN A 139 -32.83 9.71 -17.16
N GLN A 140 -32.47 10.44 -16.11
CA GLN A 140 -31.10 10.50 -15.59
C GLN A 140 -30.80 9.49 -14.47
N PHE A 141 -31.79 8.68 -14.06
CA PHE A 141 -31.68 7.67 -13.01
C PHE A 141 -32.28 6.34 -13.46
#